data_AF-F4L227-F1
#
_entry.id   AF-F4L227-F1
#
_cell.length_a   1.000
_cell.length_b   1.000
_cell.length_c   1.000
_cell.angle_alpha   90.00
_cell.angle_beta   90.00
_cell.angle_gamma   90.00
#
_symmetry.space_group_name_H-M   'P 1'
#
loop_
_entity.id
_entity.type
_entity.pdbx_description
1 polymer ?
#
loop_
_entity_poly.entity_id
_entity_poly.type
_entity_poly.pdbx_seq_one_letter_code
_entity_poly.pdbx_strand_id
1 'polypeptide(L)'
;MFNKLIDRFQVFFKSEDREVDLSTPVDSIAEFDLTYQHLIIGTLQHQDGQWSFAYSEAFKNQNQIKAIVDFPDKDKVYQSSMLFPFFSSRIPSLQRLKIQKAIPENFTMDEVGLLKMFGKQSITNPYQLVSS
;
A
#
# COMPACT_ATOMS: atom_id res chain seq x y z
N MET A 1 -27.60 3.42 25.03
CA MET A 1 -27.62 2.73 23.71
C MET A 1 -26.75 3.54 22.77
N PHE A 2 -25.48 3.19 22.58
CA PHE A 2 -24.67 3.63 21.44
C PHE A 2 -23.61 2.55 21.18
N ASN A 3 -23.37 2.34 19.89
CA ASN A 3 -22.97 1.06 19.31
C ASN A 3 -21.59 0.56 19.74
N LYS A 4 -21.59 -0.72 20.13
CA LYS A 4 -20.43 -1.59 20.26
C LYS A 4 -20.00 -2.03 18.86
N LEU A 5 -19.31 -1.16 18.12
CA LEU A 5 -18.59 -1.54 16.91
C LEU A 5 -17.14 -1.77 17.32
N ILE A 6 -16.86 -3.04 17.58
CA ILE A 6 -15.52 -3.56 17.80
C ILE A 6 -14.79 -3.39 16.47
N ASP A 7 -13.88 -2.40 16.40
CA ASP A 7 -12.88 -2.32 15.34
C ASP A 7 -11.97 -3.55 15.45
N ARG A 8 -12.27 -4.54 14.61
CA ARG A 8 -11.55 -5.81 14.53
C ARG A 8 -10.20 -5.63 13.81
N PHE A 9 -9.39 -4.64 14.19
CA PHE A 9 -7.95 -4.62 13.89
C PHE A 9 -7.14 -3.80 14.91
N GLN A 10 -7.54 -3.83 16.18
CA GLN A 10 -6.53 -3.72 17.25
C GLN A 10 -5.69 -4.99 17.24
N VAL A 11 -4.63 -4.98 16.43
CA VAL A 11 -3.62 -6.03 16.49
C VAL A 11 -2.94 -5.91 17.85
N PHE A 12 -3.28 -6.83 18.72
CA PHE A 12 -2.74 -6.97 20.07
C PHE A 12 -1.27 -7.39 19.97
N PHE A 13 -0.35 -6.44 20.01
CA PHE A 13 1.08 -6.69 20.20
C PHE A 13 1.45 -6.34 21.64
N LYS A 14 1.50 -7.35 22.51
CA LYS A 14 2.07 -7.23 23.84
C LYS A 14 3.54 -7.63 23.80
N SER A 15 4.41 -6.65 23.54
CA SER A 15 5.84 -6.69 23.85
C SER A 15 6.37 -5.26 23.87
N GLU A 16 7.21 -4.93 24.86
CA GLU A 16 7.67 -3.61 25.31
C GLU A 16 8.49 -2.76 24.31
N ASP A 17 8.12 -2.72 23.03
CA ASP A 17 8.75 -1.87 22.03
C ASP A 17 7.83 -0.69 21.69
N ARG A 18 8.37 0.54 21.74
CA ARG A 18 7.69 1.80 21.40
C ARG A 18 6.86 1.64 20.12
N GLU A 19 5.61 2.09 20.16
CA GLU A 19 4.77 2.23 18.97
C GLU A 19 5.51 3.12 17.96
N VAL A 20 6.07 2.50 16.92
CA VAL A 20 6.59 3.25 15.77
C VAL A 20 5.36 3.57 14.93
N ASP A 21 4.96 4.83 14.96
CA ASP A 21 3.94 5.33 14.04
C ASP A 21 4.51 5.28 12.62
N LEU A 22 3.94 4.43 11.78
CA LEU A 22 4.34 4.24 10.38
C LEU A 22 3.51 5.13 9.45
N SER A 23 2.60 5.95 9.98
CA SER A 23 1.74 6.80 9.15
C SER A 23 2.57 7.75 8.28
N THR A 24 2.15 7.89 7.03
CA THR A 24 2.80 8.80 6.09
C THR A 24 2.48 10.25 6.47
N PRO A 25 3.48 11.15 6.54
CA PRO A 25 3.25 12.57 6.75
C PRO A 25 2.30 13.18 5.70
N VAL A 26 1.47 14.14 6.11
CA VAL A 26 0.44 14.76 5.26
C VAL A 26 1.02 15.44 4.02
N ASP A 27 2.22 16.00 4.15
CA ASP A 27 2.97 16.71 3.11
C ASP A 27 3.76 15.79 2.17
N SER A 28 3.78 14.48 2.44
CA SER A 28 4.44 13.50 1.57
C SER A 28 3.64 13.31 0.29
N ILE A 29 4.31 13.47 -0.85
CA ILE A 29 3.75 13.17 -2.17
C ILE A 29 4.44 11.91 -2.71
N ALA A 30 3.65 10.93 -3.13
CA ALA A 30 4.17 9.73 -3.74
C ALA A 30 3.23 9.21 -4.83
N GLU A 31 3.81 8.60 -5.85
CA GLU A 31 3.10 7.93 -6.92
C GLU A 31 3.74 6.58 -7.20
N PHE A 32 2.91 5.59 -7.46
CA PHE A 32 3.33 4.24 -7.77
C PHE A 32 2.47 3.65 -8.87
N ASP A 33 3.11 3.09 -9.89
CA ASP A 33 2.45 2.29 -10.90
C ASP A 33 2.36 0.82 -10.48
N LEU A 34 1.13 0.32 -10.46
CA LEU A 34 0.86 -1.10 -10.36
C LEU A 34 0.90 -1.70 -11.77
N THR A 35 1.84 -2.60 -12.03
CA THR A 35 2.05 -3.18 -13.36
C THR A 35 1.94 -4.70 -13.36
N TYR A 36 1.59 -5.25 -14.53
CA TYR A 36 1.69 -6.66 -14.83
C TYR A 36 2.35 -6.83 -16.20
N GLN A 37 3.55 -7.40 -16.21
CA GLN A 37 4.41 -7.42 -17.39
C GLN A 37 4.61 -6.00 -17.94
N HIS A 38 4.09 -5.71 -19.14
CA HIS A 38 4.18 -4.39 -19.79
C HIS A 38 2.92 -3.55 -19.64
N LEU A 39 1.89 -4.06 -18.95
CA LEU A 39 0.62 -3.37 -18.76
C LEU A 39 0.62 -2.61 -17.42
N ILE A 40 0.43 -1.30 -17.48
CA ILE A 40 0.06 -0.50 -16.29
C ILE A 40 -1.38 -0.86 -15.95
N ILE A 41 -1.61 -1.46 -14.78
CA ILE A 41 -2.93 -1.77 -14.27
C ILE A 41 -3.60 -0.51 -13.74
N GLY A 42 -2.87 0.27 -12.95
CA GLY A 42 -3.37 1.46 -12.31
C GLY A 42 -2.29 2.15 -11.50
N THR A 43 -2.66 3.28 -10.91
CA THR A 43 -1.73 4.15 -10.20
C THR A 43 -2.24 4.36 -8.79
N LEU A 44 -1.35 4.15 -7.82
CA LEU A 44 -1.54 4.47 -6.41
C LEU A 44 -0.83 5.80 -6.13
N GLN A 45 -1.54 6.76 -5.55
CA GLN A 45 -0.97 8.05 -5.17
C GLN A 45 -1.19 8.30 -3.69
N HIS A 46 -0.26 9.02 -3.07
CA HIS A 46 -0.42 9.66 -1.78
C HIS A 46 -0.24 11.16 -1.96
N GLN A 47 -1.24 11.94 -1.55
CA GLN A 47 -1.18 13.40 -1.57
C GLN A 47 -2.15 13.94 -0.50
N ASP A 48 -1.74 15.01 0.19
CA ASP A 48 -2.55 15.69 1.21
C ASP A 48 -3.09 14.74 2.30
N GLY A 49 -2.26 13.76 2.69
CA GLY A 49 -2.62 12.73 3.69
C GLY A 49 -3.70 11.75 3.23
N GLN A 50 -3.94 11.63 1.92
CA GLN A 50 -4.90 10.70 1.34
C GLN A 50 -4.23 9.77 0.33
N TRP A 51 -4.54 8.50 0.43
CA TRP A 51 -4.24 7.49 -0.58
C TRP A 51 -5.35 7.46 -1.63
N SER A 52 -4.98 7.44 -2.90
CA SER A 52 -5.90 7.22 -4.01
C SER A 52 -5.41 6.09 -4.91
N PHE A 53 -6.32 5.28 -5.43
CA PHE A 53 -6.02 4.27 -6.45
C PHE A 53 -7.02 4.35 -7.59
N ALA A 54 -6.52 4.37 -8.82
CA ALA A 54 -7.31 4.36 -10.03
C ALA A 54 -6.73 3.40 -11.06
N TYR A 55 -7.60 2.71 -11.80
CA TYR A 55 -7.17 1.90 -12.94
C TYR A 55 -6.74 2.78 -14.11
N SER A 56 -5.73 2.33 -14.85
CA SER A 56 -5.29 2.96 -16.08
C SER A 56 -6.32 2.75 -17.20
N GLU A 57 -6.34 3.66 -18.17
CA GLU A 57 -7.17 3.51 -19.37
C GLU A 57 -6.84 2.23 -20.16
N ALA A 58 -5.56 1.86 -20.23
CA ALA A 58 -5.13 0.63 -20.89
C ALA A 58 -5.74 -0.62 -20.22
N PHE A 59 -5.84 -0.63 -18.89
CA PHE A 59 -6.43 -1.73 -18.14
C PHE A 59 -7.96 -1.75 -18.19
N LYS A 60 -8.60 -0.59 -18.23
CA LYS A 60 -10.06 -0.46 -18.41
C LYS A 60 -10.51 -1.05 -19.74
N ASN A 61 -9.74 -0.80 -20.81
CA ASN A 61 -10.06 -1.21 -22.18
C ASN A 61 -9.80 -2.70 -22.50
N GLN A 62 -9.22 -3.47 -21.57
CA GLN A 62 -8.98 -4.91 -21.74
C GLN A 62 -9.93 -5.75 -20.87
N ASN A 63 -10.23 -6.98 -21.32
CA ASN A 63 -11.14 -7.91 -20.63
C ASN A 63 -10.49 -9.25 -20.23
N GLN A 64 -9.18 -9.42 -20.46
CA GLN A 64 -8.42 -10.63 -20.15
C GLN A 64 -8.12 -10.74 -18.65
N ILE A 65 -7.67 -9.65 -18.04
CA ILE A 65 -7.36 -9.56 -16.61
C ILE A 65 -8.57 -8.95 -15.90
N LYS A 66 -9.06 -9.67 -14.89
CA LYS A 66 -10.17 -9.22 -14.05
C LYS A 66 -9.74 -8.09 -13.12
N ALA A 67 -10.71 -7.28 -12.68
CA ALA A 67 -10.48 -6.29 -11.64
C ALA A 67 -9.95 -6.97 -10.37
N ILE A 68 -9.23 -6.19 -9.55
CA ILE A 68 -8.68 -6.63 -8.27
C ILE A 68 -9.87 -6.74 -7.32
N VAL A 69 -9.91 -7.79 -6.51
CA VAL A 69 -11.06 -8.09 -5.64
C VAL A 69 -11.39 -6.91 -4.70
N ASP A 70 -10.37 -6.26 -4.16
CA ASP A 70 -10.52 -5.09 -3.28
C ASP A 70 -10.98 -3.82 -4.02
N PHE A 71 -10.87 -3.82 -5.35
CA PHE A 71 -11.18 -2.70 -6.25
C PHE A 71 -12.04 -3.17 -7.45
N PRO A 72 -13.28 -3.64 -7.22
CA PRO A 72 -14.06 -4.37 -8.22
C PRO A 72 -14.56 -3.52 -9.39
N ASP A 73 -14.82 -2.23 -9.15
CA ASP A 73 -15.24 -1.27 -10.16
C ASP A 73 -14.00 -0.63 -10.80
N LYS A 74 -13.86 -0.78 -12.13
CA LYS A 74 -12.71 -0.28 -12.90
C LYS A 74 -12.77 1.23 -13.15
N ASP A 75 -13.95 1.83 -13.11
CA ASP A 75 -14.16 3.26 -13.42
C ASP A 75 -14.11 4.14 -12.16
N LYS A 76 -14.10 3.52 -10.99
CA LYS A 76 -14.03 4.21 -9.70
C LYS A 76 -12.59 4.60 -9.34
N VAL A 77 -12.45 5.81 -8.80
CA VAL A 77 -11.27 6.23 -8.03
C VAL A 77 -11.52 5.88 -6.55
N TYR A 78 -10.66 5.05 -5.98
CA TYR A 78 -10.73 4.66 -4.58
C TYR A 78 -9.90 5.64 -3.77
N GLN A 79 -10.42 6.10 -2.64
CA GLN A 79 -9.75 7.05 -1.75
C GLN A 79 -9.84 6.56 -0.31
N SER A 80 -8.80 6.81 0.48
CA SER A 80 -8.71 6.40 1.88
C SER A 80 -7.64 7.21 2.60
N SER A 81 -7.88 7.54 3.87
CA SER A 81 -6.84 8.12 4.75
C SER A 81 -5.80 7.09 5.20
N MET A 82 -6.02 5.80 4.93
CA MET A 82 -5.13 4.69 5.26
C MET A 82 -4.73 3.94 3.98
N LEU A 83 -3.51 3.42 3.94
CA LEU A 83 -3.05 2.60 2.83
C LEU A 83 -3.91 1.33 2.69
N PHE A 84 -4.35 1.03 1.46
CA PHE A 84 -5.20 -0.13 1.23
C PHE A 84 -4.49 -1.46 1.56
N PRO A 85 -5.18 -2.46 2.15
CA PRO A 85 -4.60 -3.78 2.49
C PRO A 85 -3.86 -4.47 1.34
N PHE A 86 -4.38 -4.35 0.11
CA PHE A 86 -3.72 -4.84 -1.10
C PHE A 86 -2.27 -4.35 -1.27
N PHE A 87 -1.99 -3.09 -0.91
CA PHE A 87 -0.64 -2.52 -1.00
C PHE A 87 0.16 -2.76 0.28
N SER A 88 -0.44 -2.60 1.46
CA SER A 88 0.26 -2.79 2.74
C SER A 88 0.72 -4.23 2.97
N SER A 89 0.02 -5.23 2.40
CA SER A 89 0.44 -6.63 2.42
C SER A 89 1.81 -6.91 1.76
N ARG A 90 2.33 -5.96 0.97
CA ARG A 90 3.65 -6.03 0.33
C ARG A 90 4.78 -5.57 1.27
N ILE A 91 4.43 -4.90 2.35
CA ILE A 91 5.38 -4.39 3.33
C ILE A 91 5.69 -5.51 4.34
N PRO A 92 6.96 -5.91 4.52
CA PRO A 92 7.34 -6.86 5.55
C PRO A 92 7.05 -6.32 6.96
N SER A 93 6.79 -7.21 7.92
CA SER A 93 6.66 -6.78 9.32
C SER A 93 7.95 -6.17 9.86
N LEU A 94 7.83 -5.23 10.80
CA LEU A 94 8.97 -4.52 11.41
C LEU A 94 10.05 -5.46 11.96
N GLN A 95 9.65 -6.61 12.54
CA GLN A 95 10.60 -7.62 12.99
C GLN A 95 11.44 -8.19 11.84
N ARG A 96 10.81 -8.48 10.69
CA ARG A 96 11.53 -8.93 9.48
C ARG A 96 12.43 -7.84 8.92
N LEU A 97 12.05 -6.57 9.06
CA LEU A 97 12.88 -5.44 8.63
C LEU A 97 14.13 -5.27 9.49
N LYS A 98 13.98 -5.31 10.84
CA LYS A 98 15.11 -5.26 11.79
C LYS A 98 16.13 -6.37 11.53
N ILE A 99 15.66 -7.57 11.17
CA ILE A 99 16.52 -8.73 10.87
C ILE A 99 17.29 -8.55 9.55
N GLN A 100 16.70 -7.87 8.55
CA GLN A 100 17.29 -7.76 7.22
C GLN A 100 18.48 -6.79 7.11
N LYS A 101 18.76 -5.96 8.14
CA LYS A 101 19.87 -4.97 8.17
C LYS A 101 19.98 -4.10 6.88
N ALA A 102 18.89 -4.00 6.12
CA ALA A 102 18.89 -3.44 4.77
C ALA A 102 18.37 -2.00 4.70
N ILE A 103 18.20 -1.36 5.86
CA ILE A 103 17.64 -0.01 5.95
C ILE A 103 18.79 1.00 5.97
N PRO A 104 18.92 1.86 4.95
CA PRO A 104 19.86 2.98 4.95
C PRO A 104 19.57 3.96 6.10
N GLU A 105 20.59 4.66 6.57
CA GLU A 105 20.43 5.64 7.66
C GLU A 105 19.49 6.81 7.31
N ASN A 106 19.36 7.15 6.03
CA ASN A 106 18.49 8.22 5.53
C ASN A 106 17.09 7.75 5.10
N PHE A 107 16.68 6.56 5.52
CA PHE A 107 15.37 6.01 5.18
C PHE A 107 14.26 6.56 6.07
N THR A 108 13.17 7.01 5.44
CA THR A 108 11.93 7.32 6.14
C THR A 108 11.16 6.04 6.41
N MET A 109 10.94 5.71 7.69
CA MET A 109 10.17 4.53 8.11
C MET A 109 8.66 4.83 8.14
N ASP A 110 8.13 5.33 7.03
CA ASP A 110 6.70 5.53 6.80
C ASP A 110 6.18 4.58 5.70
N GLU A 111 4.86 4.52 5.48
CA GLU A 111 4.27 3.63 4.46
C GLU A 111 4.82 3.92 3.06
N VAL A 112 5.03 5.20 2.68
CA VAL A 112 5.62 5.58 1.39
C VAL A 112 7.03 5.03 1.23
N GLY A 113 7.91 5.25 2.21
CA GLY A 113 9.27 4.75 2.21
C GLY A 113 9.30 3.23 2.15
N LEU A 114 8.46 2.58 2.96
CA LEU A 114 8.34 1.12 3.01
C LEU A 114 7.85 0.54 1.67
N LEU A 115 6.90 1.17 0.99
CA LEU A 115 6.48 0.77 -0.35
C LEU A 115 7.59 0.98 -1.38
N LYS A 116 8.31 2.09 -1.35
CA LYS A 116 9.46 2.35 -2.24
C LYS A 116 10.54 1.28 -2.09
N MET A 117 10.81 0.85 -0.86
CA MET A 117 11.89 -0.10 -0.57
C MET A 117 11.48 -1.55 -0.76
N PHE A 118 10.29 -1.94 -0.32
CA PHE A 118 9.86 -3.35 -0.25
C PHE A 118 8.62 -3.68 -1.08
N GLY A 119 7.84 -2.68 -1.46
CA GLY A 119 6.54 -2.87 -2.12
C GLY A 119 6.62 -3.41 -3.55
N LYS A 120 7.80 -3.44 -4.16
CA LYS A 120 7.95 -3.77 -5.58
C LYS A 120 7.44 -5.16 -5.94
N GLN A 121 7.75 -6.17 -5.14
CA GLN A 121 7.36 -7.55 -5.42
C GLN A 121 6.55 -8.10 -4.26
N SER A 122 5.58 -8.95 -4.57
CA SER A 122 4.88 -9.76 -3.58
C SER A 122 5.12 -11.24 -3.87
N ILE A 123 5.15 -12.05 -2.81
CA ILE A 123 5.18 -13.52 -2.96
C ILE A 123 3.83 -14.02 -3.47
N THR A 124 2.73 -13.32 -3.14
CA THR A 124 1.36 -13.80 -3.32
C THR A 124 0.66 -13.24 -4.54
N ASN A 125 1.24 -12.26 -5.24
CA ASN A 125 0.68 -11.72 -6.48
C ASN A 125 1.77 -11.45 -7.52
N PRO A 126 1.47 -11.59 -8.83
CA PRO A 126 2.46 -11.42 -9.88
C PRO A 126 2.61 -9.95 -10.33
N TYR A 127 1.98 -9.01 -9.62
CA TYR A 127 2.03 -7.60 -9.96
C TYR A 127 3.26 -6.94 -9.36
N GLN A 128 3.77 -5.91 -10.04
CA GLN A 128 4.86 -5.09 -9.53
C GLN A 128 4.34 -3.72 -9.14
N LEU A 129 4.87 -3.16 -8.05
CA LEU A 129 4.62 -1.77 -7.67
C LEU A 129 5.91 -0.97 -7.93
N VAL A 130 5.87 -0.02 -8.84
CA VAL A 130 7.06 0.75 -9.23
C VAL A 130 6.82 2.20 -8.82
N SER A 131 7.76 2.80 -8.08
CA SER A 131 7.71 4.24 -7.83
C SER A 131 7.92 4.98 -9.14
N SER A 132 7.01 5.88 -9.47
CA SER A 132 7.05 6.71 -10.69
C SER A 132 7.65 8.09 -10.40
#